data_AF-A0A354TMG7-F1
#
_entry.id   AF-A0A354TMG7-F1
#
_cell.length_a   1.000
_cell.length_b   1.000
_cell.length_c   1.000
_cell.angle_alpha   90.00
_cell.angle_beta   90.00
_cell.angle_gamma   90.00
#
_symmetry.space_group_name_H-M   'P 1'
#
loop_
_entity.id
_entity.type
_entity.pdbx_description
1 polymer ?
#
loop_
_entity_poly.entity_id
_entity_poly.type
_entity_poly.pdbx_seq_one_letter_code
_entity_poly.pdbx_strand_id
1 'polypeptide(L)' 'MLVLGLTAGVHGQSLEDEAVSWLQQYIQIDTINPPGNETRAVDFLAAIFEAEGIAYETAESAPGRGNLWARLEGGDG' A
#
# COMPACT_ATOMS: atom_id res chain seq x y z
N MET A 1 -30.03 37.79 -7.77
CA MET A 1 -30.15 36.49 -7.09
C MET A 1 -28.96 35.65 -7.51
N LEU A 2 -27.93 35.60 -6.66
CA LEU A 2 -26.64 34.97 -6.97
C LEU A 2 -26.68 33.53 -6.47
N VAL A 3 -26.61 32.55 -7.37
CA VAL A 3 -26.37 31.15 -7.01
C VAL A 3 -24.88 30.90 -7.19
N LEU A 4 -24.11 30.95 -6.10
CA LEU A 4 -22.77 30.38 -6.05
C LEU A 4 -22.92 28.86 -5.98
N GLY A 5 -22.74 28.18 -7.10
CA GLY A 5 -22.49 26.75 -7.09
C GLY A 5 -21.05 26.51 -6.64
N LEU A 6 -20.85 26.10 -5.38
CA LEU A 6 -19.61 25.43 -4.99
C LEU A 6 -19.63 24.05 -5.68
N THR A 7 -19.08 23.95 -6.87
CA THR A 7 -18.53 22.67 -7.34
C THR A 7 -17.21 22.50 -6.60
N ALA A 8 -17.24 21.92 -5.41
CA ALA A 8 -16.04 21.37 -4.81
C ALA A 8 -15.52 20.32 -5.80
N GLY A 9 -14.47 20.67 -6.54
CA GLY A 9 -13.78 19.73 -7.39
C GLY A 9 -13.30 18.59 -6.53
N VAL A 10 -13.90 17.41 -6.71
CA VAL A 10 -13.28 16.17 -6.26
C VAL A 10 -12.03 16.00 -7.11
N HIS A 11 -10.92 16.53 -6.61
CA HIS A 11 -9.60 16.18 -7.13
C HIS A 11 -9.29 14.79 -6.56
N GLY A 12 -9.65 13.74 -7.30
CA GLY A 12 -9.07 12.42 -7.06
C GLY A 12 -7.55 12.56 -7.18
N GLN A 13 -6.79 11.92 -6.28
CA GLN A 13 -5.34 11.83 -6.44
C GLN A 13 -5.03 11.17 -7.79
N SER A 14 -4.01 11.68 -8.48
CA SER A 14 -3.48 10.98 -9.63
C SER A 14 -2.80 9.68 -9.17
N LEU A 15 -2.66 8.71 -10.07
CA LEU A 15 -1.93 7.48 -9.77
C LEU A 15 -0.47 7.79 -9.40
N GLU A 16 0.10 8.84 -9.99
CA GLU A 16 1.43 9.33 -9.67
C GLU A 16 1.51 9.87 -8.22
N ASP A 17 0.51 10.63 -7.77
CA ASP A 17 0.45 11.15 -6.40
C ASP A 17 0.32 10.03 -5.38
N GLU A 18 -0.52 9.02 -5.68
CA GLU A 18 -0.72 7.86 -4.84
C GLU A 18 0.55 7.01 -4.72
N ALA A 19 1.21 6.73 -5.85
CA ALA A 19 2.48 5.98 -5.86
C ALA A 19 3.57 6.69 -5.06
N VAL A 20 3.68 8.03 -5.18
CA VAL A 20 4.62 8.82 -4.37
C VAL A 20 4.26 8.76 -2.89
N SER A 21 2.97 8.88 -2.55
CA SER A 21 2.48 8.80 -1.17
C SER A 21 2.79 7.44 -0.53
N TRP A 22 2.53 6.34 -1.23
CA TRP A 22 2.84 4.99 -0.74
C TRP A 22 4.33 4.79 -0.57
N LEU A 23 5.15 5.23 -1.52
CA LEU A 23 6.61 5.14 -1.41
C LEU A 23 7.13 5.92 -0.20
N GLN A 24 6.66 7.17 0.01
CA GLN A 24 7.06 8.00 1.14
C GLN A 24 6.72 7.35 2.47
N GLN A 25 5.53 6.75 2.60
CA GLN A 25 5.12 6.01 3.79
C GLN A 25 5.99 4.76 3.99
N TYR A 26 6.22 3.98 2.93
CA TYR A 26 6.95 2.72 3.00
C TYR A 26 8.41 2.92 3.45
N ILE A 27 9.13 3.90 2.89
CA ILE A 27 10.54 4.15 3.24
C ILE A 27 10.73 4.67 4.68
N GLN A 28 9.67 5.18 5.32
CA GLN A 28 9.69 5.63 6.72
C GLN A 28 9.46 4.47 7.70
N ILE A 29 9.03 3.30 7.22
CA ILE A 29 8.86 2.12 8.05
C ILE A 29 10.25 1.64 8.49
N ASP A 30 10.48 1.68 9.80
CA ASP A 30 11.70 1.17 10.41
C ASP A 30 11.81 -0.33 10.17
N THR A 31 12.62 -0.72 9.18
CA THR A 31 12.96 -2.09 8.77
C THR A 31 14.49 -2.32 8.75
N ILE A 32 15.27 -1.47 9.42
CA ILE A 32 16.73 -1.52 9.42
C ILE A 32 17.23 -2.76 10.19
N ASN A 33 18.14 -3.52 9.58
CA ASN A 33 18.75 -4.71 10.20
C ASN A 33 20.13 -4.38 10.80
N PRO A 34 20.42 -4.66 12.10
CA PRO A 34 19.58 -5.25 13.16
C PRO A 34 18.79 -4.21 14.00
N PRO A 35 17.65 -4.59 14.64
CA PRO A 35 17.09 -5.94 14.75
C PRO A 35 16.37 -6.42 13.48
N GLY A 36 15.98 -5.51 12.60
CA GLY A 36 15.00 -5.70 11.54
C GLY A 36 13.59 -5.91 12.08
N ASN A 37 12.63 -5.48 11.28
CA ASN A 37 11.23 -5.24 11.66
C ASN A 37 10.36 -5.39 10.40
N GLU A 38 10.75 -6.28 9.49
CA GLU A 38 10.17 -6.46 8.16
C GLU A 38 8.67 -6.78 8.23
N THR A 39 8.20 -7.36 9.33
CA THR A 39 6.76 -7.55 9.60
C THR A 39 5.95 -6.24 9.48
N ARG A 40 6.52 -5.09 9.88
CA ARG A 40 5.83 -3.79 9.74
C ARG A 40 5.63 -3.38 8.28
N ALA A 41 6.60 -3.72 7.42
CA ALA A 41 6.47 -3.49 5.98
C ALA A 41 5.44 -4.45 5.35
N VAL A 42 5.38 -5.69 5.84
CA VAL A 42 4.32 -6.64 5.47
C VAL A 42 2.94 -6.10 5.84
N ASP A 43 2.75 -5.62 7.06
CA ASP A 43 1.46 -5.07 7.52
C ASP A 43 0.99 -3.89 6.65
N PHE A 44 1.92 -3.01 6.25
CA PHE A 44 1.62 -1.90 5.36
C PHE A 44 1.16 -2.36 3.98
N LEU A 45 1.88 -3.29 3.35
CA LEU A 45 1.53 -3.79 2.01
C LEU A 45 0.25 -4.64 2.04
N ALA A 46 0.04 -5.41 3.09
CA ALA A 46 -1.18 -6.18 3.33
C ALA A 46 -2.43 -5.29 3.36
N ALA A 47 -2.34 -4.11 4.00
CA ALA A 47 -3.43 -3.14 4.03
C ALA A 47 -3.76 -2.58 2.64
N ILE A 48 -2.75 -2.34 1.80
CA ILE A 48 -2.96 -1.91 0.40
C ILE A 48 -3.64 -3.03 -0.38
N PHE A 49 -3.16 -4.27 -0.26
CA PHE A 49 -3.73 -5.39 -1.01
C PHE A 49 -5.17 -5.70 -0.60
N GLU A 50 -5.49 -5.57 0.69
CA GLU A 50 -6.87 -5.66 1.16
C GLU A 50 -7.77 -4.57 0.56
N ALA A 51 -7.30 -3.31 0.54
CA ALA A 51 -8.05 -2.19 -0.02
C ALA A 51 -8.30 -2.34 -1.53
N GLU A 52 -7.34 -2.92 -2.26
CA GLU A 52 -7.40 -3.17 -3.70
C GLU A 52 -8.09 -4.51 -4.05
N GLY A 53 -8.48 -5.31 -3.07
CA GLY A 53 -9.07 -6.64 -3.29
C GLY A 53 -8.10 -7.66 -3.91
N ILE A 54 -6.81 -7.49 -3.70
CA ILE A 54 -5.75 -8.40 -4.16
C ILE A 54 -5.55 -9.50 -3.12
N ALA A 55 -5.75 -10.76 -3.50
CA ALA A 55 -5.48 -11.88 -2.61
C ALA A 55 -3.97 -12.06 -2.36
N TYR A 56 -3.59 -12.29 -1.11
CA TYR A 56 -2.21 -12.45 -0.68
C TYR A 56 -2.08 -13.42 0.48
N GLU A 57 -0.84 -13.85 0.73
CA GLU A 57 -0.46 -14.67 1.86
C GLU A 57 0.75 -14.05 2.56
N THR A 58 0.89 -14.33 3.85
CA THR A 58 2.02 -13.88 4.67
C THR A 58 2.63 -15.04 5.46
N ALA A 59 3.92 -14.93 5.75
CA ALA A 59 4.62 -15.87 6.62
C ALA A 59 5.79 -15.19 7.33
N GLU A 60 6.17 -15.73 8.49
CA GLU A 60 7.32 -15.28 9.26
C GLU A 60 8.43 -16.33 9.19
N SER A 61 9.61 -15.97 8.70
CA SER A 61 10.75 -16.90 8.59
C SER A 61 11.55 -17.01 9.88
N ALA A 62 11.50 -15.97 10.72
CA ALA A 62 12.04 -15.87 12.08
C ALA A 62 11.40 -14.64 12.76
N PRO A 63 11.45 -14.52 14.11
CA PRO A 63 10.85 -13.38 14.82
C PRO A 63 11.21 -12.02 14.21
N GLY A 64 10.21 -11.27 13.74
CA GLY A 64 10.31 -9.97 13.08
C GLY A 64 10.51 -10.01 11.56
N ARG A 65 10.88 -11.16 10.98
CA ARG A 65 11.22 -11.36 9.56
C ARG A 65 10.00 -11.77 8.73
N GLY A 66 9.04 -10.87 8.59
CA GLY A 66 7.83 -11.08 7.79
C GLY A 66 8.10 -11.15 6.28
N ASN A 67 7.30 -11.95 5.58
CA ASN A 67 7.25 -12.06 4.12
C ASN A 67 5.79 -11.95 3.66
N LEU A 68 5.59 -11.41 2.45
CA LEU A 68 4.29 -11.32 1.79
C LEU A 68 4.45 -11.72 0.32
N TRP A 69 3.51 -12.49 -0.21
CA TRP A 69 3.42 -12.76 -1.65
C TRP A 69 1.97 -12.68 -2.11
N ALA A 70 1.79 -12.26 -3.36
CA ALA A 70 0.52 -12.23 -4.06
C ALA A 70 0.73 -12.68 -5.49
N ARG A 71 -0.34 -13.16 -6.13
CA ARG A 71 -0.33 -13.59 -7.51
C ARG A 71 -1.56 -13.02 -8.22
N LEU A 72 -1.32 -12.30 -9.31
CA LEU A 72 -2.36 -11.90 -10.25
C LEU A 72 -2.42 -12.94 -11.37
N GLU A 73 -3.60 -13.47 -11.65
CA GLU A 73 -3.80 -14.35 -12.80
C GLU A 73 -3.64 -13.56 -14.10
N GLY A 74 -3.00 -14.17 -15.10
CA GLY A 74 -2.92 -13.58 -16.43
C GLY A 74 -4.29 -13.54 -17.11
N GLY A 75 -4.49 -12.58 -18.01
CA GLY A 75 -5.67 -12.54 -18.88
C GLY A 75 -5.54 -13.47 -20.08
N ASP A 76 -6.65 -13.69 -20.80
CA ASP A 76 -6.74 -14.64 -21.92
C ASP A 76 -5.99 -14.22 -23.21
N GLY A 77 -5.40 -13.01 -23.25
CA GLY A 77 -4.62 -12.52 -24.39
C GLY A 77 -5.43 -12.04 -25.58
#